data_AF-A0A5K0X611-F1
#
_entry.id   AF-A0A5K0X611-F1
#
_cell.length_a   1.000
_cell.length_b   1.000
_cell.length_c   1.000
_cell.angle_alpha   90.00
_cell.angle_beta   90.00
_cell.angle_gamma   90.00
#
_symmetry.space_group_name_H-M   'P 1'
#
loop_
_entity.id
_entity.type
_entity.pdbx_description
1 polymer ?
#
loop_
_entity_poly.entity_id
_entity_poly.type
_entity_poly.pdbx_seq_one_letter_code
_entity_poly.pdbx_strand_id
1 'polypeptide(L)' 'VIVLHERLATVTPSSNRLNPTEKYIQITTRDGHEFWFMGFVSYDKALHSLTEILQRSGPFRT' A
#
# COMPACT_ATOMS: atom_id res chain seq x y z
N VAL A 1 13.10 1.07 3.76
CA VAL A 1 12.15 2.16 4.06
C VAL A 1 11.25 1.69 5.20
N ILE A 2 10.96 2.54 6.18
CA ILE A 2 10.03 2.24 7.28
C ILE A 2 8.88 3.24 7.19
N VAL A 3 7.65 2.74 7.20
CA VAL A 3 6.42 3.56 7.25
C VAL A 3 5.63 3.12 8.47
N LEU A 4 5.35 4.05 9.37
CA LEU A 4 4.51 3.79 10.54
C LEU A 4 3.05 3.72 10.12
N HIS A 5 2.27 2.78 10.69
CA HIS A 5 0.87 2.60 10.29
C HIS A 5 0.03 3.88 10.48
N GLU A 6 0.36 4.72 11.47
CA GLU A 6 -0.37 5.97 11.76
C GLU A 6 -0.22 7.00 10.65
N ARG A 7 0.84 6.87 9.85
CA ARG A 7 1.11 7.74 8.70
C ARG A 7 0.53 7.17 7.41
N LEU A 8 -0.01 5.95 7.42
CA LEU A 8 -0.60 5.34 6.24
C LEU A 8 -1.86 6.11 5.82
N ALA A 9 -1.95 6.49 4.56
CA ALA A 9 -3.10 7.20 3.99
C ALA A 9 -3.87 6.33 2.99
N THR A 10 -3.17 5.70 2.04
CA THR A 10 -3.80 4.78 1.09
C THR A 10 -2.95 3.55 0.83
N VAL A 11 -3.63 2.47 0.45
CA VAL A 11 -3.05 1.23 -0.07
C VAL A 11 -3.80 0.93 -1.36
N THR A 12 -3.13 1.04 -2.50
CA THR A 12 -3.75 0.91 -3.81
C THR A 12 -3.07 -0.21 -4.61
N PRO A 13 -3.82 -1.25 -5.03
CA PRO A 13 -3.29 -2.25 -5.94
C PRO A 13 -3.06 -1.65 -7.33
N SER A 14 -1.96 -2.03 -7.97
CA SER A 14 -1.64 -1.59 -9.34
C SER A 14 -0.90 -2.69 -10.10
N SER A 15 -0.82 -2.54 -11.42
CA SER A 15 -0.11 -3.47 -12.31
C SER A 15 0.52 -2.71 -13.47
N ASN A 16 1.59 -3.28 -14.05
CA ASN A 16 2.25 -2.69 -15.21
C ASN A 16 1.28 -2.77 -16.40
N ARG A 17 1.09 -1.64 -17.10
CA ARG A 17 0.19 -1.56 -18.26
C ARG A 17 0.64 -2.42 -19.42
N LEU A 18 1.95 -2.61 -19.59
CA LEU A 18 2.55 -3.44 -20.65
C LEU A 18 2.65 -4.92 -20.23
N ASN A 19 2.82 -5.18 -18.93
CA ASN A 19 2.91 -6.53 -18.38
C ASN A 19 2.05 -6.69 -17.10
N PRO A 20 0.77 -7.05 -17.21
CA PRO A 20 -0.14 -7.16 -16.06
C PRO A 20 0.27 -8.21 -15.01
N THR A 21 1.25 -9.08 -15.31
CA THR A 21 1.80 -10.03 -14.33
C THR A 21 2.71 -9.36 -13.30
N GLU A 22 3.29 -8.22 -13.63
CA GLU A 22 4.02 -7.37 -12.70
C GLU A 22 3.00 -6.58 -11.87
N LYS A 23 2.83 -7.00 -10.61
CA LYS A 23 1.90 -6.38 -9.67
C LYS A 23 2.66 -5.51 -8.66
N TYR A 24 2.01 -4.40 -8.30
CA TYR A 24 2.54 -3.38 -7.42
C TYR A 24 1.51 -3.06 -6.33
N ILE A 25 1.99 -2.68 -5.15
CA ILE A 25 1.16 -2.03 -4.15
C ILE A 25 1.71 -0.63 -3.96
N GLN A 26 0.90 0.36 -4.32
CA GLN A 26 1.19 1.77 -4.05
C GLN A 26 0.74 2.09 -2.64
N ILE A 27 1.63 2.71 -1.88
CA ILE A 27 1.35 3.22 -0.54
C ILE A 27 1.59 4.72 -0.55
N THR A 28 0.61 5.49 -0.09
CA THR A 28 0.80 6.91 0.19
C THR A 28 0.75 7.15 1.69
N THR A 29 1.57 8.09 2.15
CA THR A 29 1.56 8.56 3.53
C THR A 29 0.79 9.86 3.66
N ARG A 30 0.34 10.17 4.88
CA ARG A 30 -0.41 11.40 5.20
C ARG A 30 0.39 12.69 4.96
N ASP A 31 1.72 12.60 4.96
CA ASP A 31 2.62 13.70 4.62
C ASP A 31 2.98 13.75 3.11
N GLY A 32 2.32 12.93 2.29
CA GLY A 32 2.36 13.02 0.82
C GLY A 32 3.47 12.22 0.16
N HIS A 33 4.24 11.41 0.90
CA HIS A 33 5.21 10.51 0.28
C HIS A 33 4.52 9.32 -0.39
N GLU A 34 5.08 8.88 -1.51
CA GLU A 34 4.58 7.77 -2.30
C GLU A 34 5.65 6.67 -2.41
N PHE A 35 5.22 5.43 -2.19
CA PHE A 35 6.06 4.24 -2.26
C PHE A 35 5.42 3.18 -3.14
N TRP A 36 6.23 2.58 -4.00
CA TRP A 36 5.83 1.47 -4.86
C TRP A 36 6.55 0.21 -4.43
N PHE A 37 5.79 -0.78 -3.96
CA PHE A 37 6.32 -2.08 -3.60
C PHE A 37 6.00 -3.12 -4.67
N MET A 38 6.98 -3.95 -4.99
CA MET A 38 6.92 -5.02 -5.99
C MET A 38 7.57 -6.29 -5.40
N GLY A 39 7.55 -7.38 -6.18
CA GLY A 39 8.34 -8.58 -5.85
C GLY A 39 7.77 -9.36 -4.66
N PHE A 40 6.48 -9.23 -4.41
CA PHE A 40 5.80 -9.99 -3.36
C PHE A 40 5.79 -11.48 -3.68
N VAL A 41 6.27 -12.29 -2.75
CA VAL A 41 6.11 -13.76 -2.81
C VAL A 41 4.62 -14.15 -2.83
N SER A 42 3.79 -13.42 -2.07
CA SER A 42 2.34 -13.55 -2.10
C SER A 42 1.69 -12.17 -2.13
N TYR A 43 1.37 -11.70 -3.33
CA TYR A 43 0.78 -10.39 -3.56
C TYR A 43 -0.56 -10.21 -2.83
N ASP A 44 -1.48 -11.17 -2.97
CA ASP A 44 -2.83 -11.03 -2.41
C ASP A 44 -2.83 -11.01 -0.88
N LYS A 45 -1.96 -11.81 -0.25
CA LYS A 45 -1.79 -11.80 1.22
C LYS A 45 -1.21 -10.47 1.70
N ALA A 46 -0.19 -9.94 1.01
CA ALA A 46 0.40 -8.66 1.35
C ALA A 46 -0.61 -7.51 1.23
N LEU A 47 -1.38 -7.48 0.13
CA LEU A 47 -2.42 -6.48 -0.10
C LEU A 47 -3.51 -6.55 0.98
N HIS A 48 -3.97 -7.75 1.32
CA HIS A 48 -4.95 -7.95 2.38
C HIS A 48 -4.43 -7.43 3.73
N SER A 49 -3.25 -7.84 4.17
CA SER A 49 -2.65 -7.38 5.44
C SER A 49 -2.44 -5.87 5.48
N LEU A 50 -1.97 -5.26 4.39
CA LEU A 50 -1.79 -3.80 4.32
C LEU A 50 -3.13 -3.06 4.39
N THR A 51 -4.18 -3.62 3.78
CA THR A 51 -5.53 -3.05 3.82
C THR A 51 -6.13 -3.13 5.23
N GLU A 52 -5.94 -4.25 5.96
CA GLU A 52 -6.35 -4.36 7.36
C GLU A 52 -5.62 -3.36 8.26
N ILE A 53 -4.32 -3.15 8.03
CA ILE A 53 -3.54 -2.14 8.76
C ILE A 53 -4.12 -0.74 8.49
N LEU A 54 -4.42 -0.41 7.23
CA LEU A 54 -5.03 0.87 6.85
C LEU A 54 -6.36 1.11 7.57
N GLN A 55 -7.21 0.10 7.67
CA GLN A 55 -8.49 0.17 8.39
C GLN A 55 -8.29 0.39 9.90
N ARG A 56 -7.24 -0.19 10.49
CA ARG A 56 -6.91 -0.03 11.92
C ARG A 56 -6.29 1.32 12.25
N SER A 57 -5.60 1.97 11.31
CA SER A 57 -4.94 3.27 11.51
C SER A 57 -5.89 4.46 11.73
N GLY A 58 -7.20 4.21 11.81
CA GLY A 58 -8.25 5.19 12.09
C GLY A 58 -8.47 6.16 10.93
N PRO A 59 -9.68 6.75 10.80
CA PRO A 59 -9.91 7.80 9.82
C PRO A 59 -8.97 8.98 10.10
N PHE A 60 -8.46 9.60 9.03
CA PHE A 60 -7.81 10.90 9.11
C PHE A 60 -8.81 11.88 9.74
N ARG A 61 -8.62 12.18 11.03
CA ARG A 61 -9.47 13.13 11.76
C ARG A 61 -9.13 14.53 11.24
N THR A 62 -10.03 15.09 10.45
CA THR A 62 -10.09 16.53 10.13
C THR A 62 -10.49 17.33 11.36
#